data_AF-A0A3C0JQU4-F1
#
_entry.id   AF-A0A3C0JQU4-F1
#
_cell.length_a   1.000
_cell.length_b   1.000
_cell.length_c   1.000
_cell.angle_alpha   90.00
_cell.angle_beta   90.00
_cell.angle_gamma   90.00
#
_symmetry.space_group_name_H-M   'P 1'
#
loop_
_entity.id
_entity.type
_entity.pdbx_description
1 polymer ?
#
loop_
_entity_poly.entity_id
_entity_poly.type
_entity_poly.pdbx_seq_one_letter_code
_entity_poly.pdbx_strand_id
1 'polypeptide(L)' 'VAELREQINHHNYRYYVLDDTEVNDSEYDRLMVELRGLEEEHPSLVTAESPTQRVGANPADGFEQVQHRLPMLS' A
#
# COMPACT_ATOMS: atom_id res chain seq x y z
N VAL A 1 -0.54 2.02 -15.40
CA VAL A 1 -0.55 2.25 -13.92
C VAL A 1 -1.59 1.43 -13.19
N ALA A 2 -2.87 1.41 -13.61
CA ALA A 2 -3.90 0.60 -12.95
C ALA A 2 -3.51 -0.89 -12.84
N GLU A 3 -2.98 -1.47 -13.91
CA GLU A 3 -2.51 -2.86 -13.94
C GLU A 3 -1.35 -3.13 -12.96
N LEU A 4 -0.32 -2.27 -12.93
CA LEU A 4 0.78 -2.38 -11.96
C LEU A 4 0.28 -2.34 -10.51
N ARG A 5 -0.68 -1.45 -10.22
CA ARG A 5 -1.29 -1.38 -8.89
C ARG A 5 -2.03 -2.65 -8.53
N GLU A 6 -2.77 -3.22 -9.48
CA GLU A 6 -3.50 -4.47 -9.28
C GLU A 6 -2.54 -5.63 -9.00
N GLN A 7 -1.47 -5.78 -9.78
CA GLN A 7 -0.45 -6.82 -9.57
C GLN A 7 0.23 -6.67 -8.22
N ILE A 8 0.68 -5.47 -7.86
CA ILE A 8 1.31 -5.22 -6.55
C ILE A 8 0.33 -5.49 -5.40
N ASN A 9 -0.94 -5.10 -5.54
CA ASN A 9 -1.96 -5.38 -4.53
C ASN A 9 -2.26 -6.87 -4.39
N HIS A 10 -2.28 -7.61 -5.51
CA HIS A 10 -2.41 -9.06 -5.51
C HIS A 10 -1.25 -9.70 -4.74
N HIS A 11 0.00 -9.34 -5.05
CA HIS A 11 1.16 -9.86 -4.33
C HIS A 11 1.17 -9.46 -2.85
N ASN A 12 0.77 -8.23 -2.52
CA ASN A 12 0.60 -7.80 -1.13
C ASN A 12 -0.46 -8.63 -0.39
N TYR A 13 -1.61 -8.91 -1.02
CA TYR A 13 -2.64 -9.73 -0.42
C TYR A 13 -2.12 -11.14 -0.15
N ARG A 14 -1.43 -11.73 -1.12
CA ARG A 14 -0.83 -13.07 -0.97
C ARG A 14 0.22 -13.12 0.15
N TYR A 15 1.09 -12.12 0.22
CA TYR A 15 2.13 -12.03 1.23
C TYR A 15 1.56 -11.76 2.63
N TYR A 16 0.71 -10.74 2.80
CA TYR A 16 0.24 -10.30 4.12
C TYR A 16 -0.98 -11.07 4.65
N VAL A 17 -1.82 -11.64 3.77
CA VAL A 17 -3.08 -12.27 4.17
C VAL A 17 -3.05 -13.78 4.00
N LEU A 18 -2.50 -14.27 2.88
CA LEU A 18 -2.51 -15.71 2.59
C LEU A 18 -1.25 -16.45 3.08
N ASP A 19 -0.18 -15.73 3.44
CA ASP A 19 1.14 -16.30 3.75
C ASP A 19 1.65 -17.24 2.64
N ASP A 20 1.32 -16.90 1.38
CA ASP A 20 1.56 -17.75 0.20
C ASP A 20 2.17 -16.92 -0.95
N THR A 21 3.43 -16.54 -0.75
CA THR A 21 4.19 -15.65 -1.64
C THR A 21 4.44 -16.29 -3.01
N GLU A 22 3.96 -15.66 -4.09
CA GLU A 22 4.12 -16.12 -5.48
C GLU A 22 5.39 -15.59 -6.15
N VAL A 23 5.85 -14.42 -5.75
CA VAL A 23 6.98 -13.70 -6.38
C VAL A 23 8.07 -13.46 -5.36
N ASN A 24 9.32 -13.52 -5.79
CA ASN A 24 10.41 -13.18 -4.88
C ASN A 24 10.48 -11.66 -4.64
N ASP A 25 11.16 -11.26 -3.57
CA ASP A 25 11.30 -9.85 -3.18
C ASP A 25 11.85 -8.99 -4.33
N SER A 26 12.78 -9.50 -5.13
CA SER A 26 13.38 -8.73 -6.23
C SER A 26 12.41 -8.46 -7.40
N GLU A 27 11.45 -9.36 -7.64
CA GLU A 27 10.39 -9.17 -8.62
C GLU A 27 9.37 -8.15 -8.12
N TYR A 28 8.96 -8.27 -6.86
CA TYR A 28 8.11 -7.29 -6.20
C TYR A 28 8.75 -5.89 -6.22
N ASP A 29 10.03 -5.79 -5.86
CA ASP A 29 10.79 -4.54 -5.85
C ASP A 29 10.84 -3.89 -7.24
N ARG A 30 10.98 -4.68 -8.31
CA ARG A 30 10.96 -4.15 -9.69
C ARG A 30 9.61 -3.54 -10.05
N LEU A 31 8.52 -4.25 -9.76
CA LEU A 31 7.17 -3.71 -9.97
C LEU A 31 6.97 -2.42 -9.17
N MET A 32 7.52 -2.40 -7.96
CA MET A 32 7.36 -1.28 -7.05
C MET A 32 8.15 -0.04 -7.50
N VAL A 33 9.37 -0.23 -8.00
CA VAL A 33 10.20 0.82 -8.60
C VAL A 33 9.56 1.35 -9.88
N GLU A 34 9.02 0.49 -10.73
CA GLU A 34 8.34 0.89 -11.97
C GLU A 34 7.11 1.77 -11.69
N LEU A 35 6.25 1.35 -10.76
CA LEU A 35 5.09 2.15 -10.36
C LEU A 35 5.49 3.50 -9.77
N ARG A 36 6.55 3.55 -8.95
CA ARG A 36 7.08 4.83 -8.43
C ARG A 36 7.59 5.74 -9.55
N GLY A 37 8.38 5.22 -10.48
CA GLY A 37 8.88 6.02 -11.61
C GLY A 37 7.75 6.63 -12.43
N LEU A 38 6.70 5.86 -12.73
CA LEU A 38 5.53 6.36 -13.45
C LEU A 38 4.75 7.43 -12.66
N GLU A 39 4.66 7.29 -11.35
CA GLU A 39 4.00 8.28 -10.47
C GLU A 39 4.84 9.55 -10.28
N GLU A 40 6.16 9.44 -10.29
CA GLU A 40 7.09 10.58 -10.26
C GLU A 40 7.02 11.39 -11.58
N GLU A 41 6.98 10.70 -12.72
CA GLU A 41 6.83 11.31 -14.05
C GLU A 41 5.43 11.92 -14.24
N HIS A 42 4.40 11.30 -13.64
CA HIS A 42 3.01 11.74 -13.73
C HIS A 42 2.36 11.87 -12.35
N PRO A 43 2.55 13.00 -11.64
CA PRO A 43 2.00 13.20 -10.31
C PRO A 43 0.47 13.12 -10.24
N SER A 44 -0.23 13.37 -11.35
CA SER A 44 -1.69 13.23 -11.45
C SER A 44 -2.17 11.79 -11.34
N LEU A 45 -1.28 10.81 -11.52
CA LEU A 45 -1.61 9.41 -11.37
C LEU A 45 -1.62 8.98 -9.90
N VAL A 46 -0.92 9.67 -9.00
CA VAL A 46 -0.84 9.34 -7.57
C VAL A 46 -2.24 9.36 -6.93
N THR A 47 -2.59 8.28 -6.24
CA THR A 47 -3.86 8.13 -5.53
C THR A 47 -3.62 7.68 -4.09
N ALA A 48 -4.48 8.07 -3.15
CA ALA A 48 -4.37 7.67 -1.73
C ALA A 48 -4.34 6.14 -1.54
N GLU A 49 -5.04 5.39 -2.39
CA GLU A 49 -5.08 3.92 -2.36
C GLU A 49 -3.87 3.26 -3.07
N SER A 50 -2.94 4.05 -3.62
CA SER A 50 -1.79 3.48 -4.33
C SER A 50 -0.86 2.75 -3.34
N PRO A 51 -0.31 1.58 -3.70
CA PRO A 51 0.66 0.86 -2.88
C PRO A 51 1.88 1.72 -2.49
N THR A 52 2.25 2.69 -3.34
CA THR A 52 3.35 3.63 -3.08
C THR A 52 3.12 4.55 -1.88
N GLN A 53 1.86 4.79 -1.51
CA GLN A 53 1.47 5.72 -0.43
C GLN A 53 1.36 5.04 0.94
N ARG A 54 1.50 3.71 1.03
CA ARG A 54 1.39 2.98 2.30
C ARG A 54 2.52 3.24 3.29
N VAL A 55 3.68 3.71 2.82
CA VAL A 55 4.86 3.96 3.65
C VAL A 55 5.28 5.42 3.46
N GLY A 56 5.19 6.23 4.52
CA GLY A 56 5.74 7.59 4.50
C GLY A 56 4.76 8.75 4.68
N ALA A 57 3.59 8.54 5.30
CA ALA A 57 2.87 9.69 5.84
C ALA A 57 3.75 10.40 6.89
N ASN A 58 3.74 11.74 6.89
CA ASN A 58 4.42 12.51 7.92
C ASN A 58 3.99 12.03 9.32
N PRO A 59 4.89 12.04 10.31
CA PRO A 59 4.51 11.77 11.69
C PRO A 59 3.31 12.63 12.06
N ALA A 60 2.22 12.01 12.49
CA ALA A 60 1.07 12.75 12.99
C ALA A 60 1.48 13.47 14.29
N ASP A 61 1.04 14.72 14.46
CA ASP A 61 1.30 15.52 15.67
C ASP A 61 0.65 14.89 16.93
N GLY A 62 -0.31 13.99 16.74
CA GLY A 62 -0.94 13.20 17.78
C GLY A 62 -2.09 12.35 17.21
N PHE A 63 -2.64 11.47 18.04
CA PHE A 63 -3.84 10.71 17.72
C PHE A 63 -5.04 11.34 18.43
N GLU A 64 -6.11 11.61 17.68
CA GLU A 64 -7.38 12.01 18.28
C GLU A 64 -8.03 10.82 18.99
N GLN A 65 -8.67 11.08 20.14
CA GLN A 65 -9.47 10.07 20.81
C GLN A 65 -10.76 9.84 20.03
N VAL A 66 -10.92 8.63 19.49
CA VAL A 66 -12.15 8.21 18.83
C VAL A 66 -12.97 7.34 19.77
N GLN A 67 -14.20 7.76 20.07
CA GLN A 67 -15.11 6.95 20.88
C GLN A 67 -15.69 5.80 20.04
N HIS A 68 -15.52 4.57 20.49
CA HIS A 68 -16.16 3.42 19.85
C HIS A 68 -17.68 3.52 19.99
N ARG A 69 -18.40 3.43 18.87
CA ARG A 69 -19.88 3.47 18.85
C ARG A 69 -20.52 2.31 19.60
N LEU A 70 -19.83 1.18 19.70
CA LEU A 70 -20.22 0.02 20.48
C LEU A 70 -19.13 -0.26 21.51
N PRO A 71 -19.48 -0.63 22.76
CA PRO A 71 -18.48 -1.03 23.73
C PRO A 71 -17.76 -2.29 23.25
N MET A 72 -16.43 -2.33 23.38
CA MET A 72 -15.67 -3.56 23.18
C MET A 72 -15.96 -4.53 24.32
N LEU A 73 -16.22 -5.79 24.00
CA LEU A 73 -16.32 -6.87 24.99
C LEU A 73 -14.90 -7.36 25.32
N SER A 74 -14.58 -7.50 26.61
CA SER A 74 -13.30 -8.01 27.13
C SER A 74 -13.31 -9.52 27.35
#